data_AF-A0A8J6DR06-F1
#
_entry.id   AF-A0A8J6DR06-F1
#
_cell.length_a   1.000
_cell.length_b   1.000
_cell.length_c   1.000
_cell.angle_alpha   90.00
_cell.angle_beta   90.00
_cell.angle_gamma   90.00
#
_symmetry.space_group_name_H-M   'P 1'
#
loop_
_entity.id
_entity.type
_entity.pdbx_description
1 polymer ?
#
loop_
_entity_poly.entity_id
_entity_poly.type
_entity_poly.pdbx_seq_one_letter_code
_entity_poly.pdbx_strand_id
1 'polypeptide(L)'
;MWTVLFASADVSDDKSCKENCTCSSCSLRAPTISDLLNDQDLLDVIRIKLDPCHPTVKNWRNFASKWGMPYDELCFLEQRPQSPTLEFLLRNNQRTVSQLMELCRHYHRVDVEKVLRRWVDEEWPKRALGDYPRNF
;
A
#
# COMPACT_ATOMS: atom_id res chain seq x y z
N MET A 1 25.20 33.91 -44.68
CA MET A 1 25.48 32.64 -45.36
C MET A 1 25.61 31.58 -44.27
N TRP A 2 24.85 30.50 -44.39
CA TRP A 2 24.62 29.48 -43.36
C TRP A 2 25.79 28.49 -43.27
N THR A 3 26.05 27.94 -42.08
CA THR A 3 26.41 26.52 -41.95
C THR A 3 25.98 26.01 -40.58
N VAL A 4 25.07 25.05 -40.63
CA VAL A 4 24.54 24.27 -39.51
C VAL A 4 25.55 23.16 -39.21
N LEU A 5 25.91 22.95 -37.95
CA LEU A 5 26.48 21.68 -37.50
C LEU A 5 25.42 20.96 -36.65
N PHE A 6 24.87 19.91 -37.24
CA PHE A 6 24.16 18.84 -36.55
C PHE A 6 25.16 18.06 -35.70
N ALA A 7 24.82 17.78 -34.44
CA ALA A 7 25.42 16.71 -33.66
C ALA A 7 24.29 15.83 -33.12
N SER A 8 24.45 14.54 -33.39
CA SER A 8 23.43 13.49 -33.39
C SER A 8 22.80 13.18 -32.04
N ALA A 9 21.55 12.73 -32.12
CA ALA A 9 20.79 12.11 -31.04
C ALA A 9 21.46 10.82 -30.56
N ASP A 10 21.63 10.69 -29.24
CA ASP A 10 21.78 9.39 -28.59
C ASP A 10 20.39 8.94 -28.15
N VAL A 11 19.73 8.19 -29.03
CA VAL A 11 18.48 7.49 -28.75
C VAL A 11 18.84 6.33 -27.84
N SER A 12 18.59 6.51 -26.54
CA SER A 12 18.63 5.40 -25.58
C SER A 12 17.48 4.45 -25.90
N ASP A 13 17.83 3.33 -26.53
CA ASP A 13 16.96 2.20 -26.81
C ASP A 13 16.35 1.70 -25.49
N ASP A 14 15.08 2.00 -25.26
CA ASP A 14 14.29 1.52 -24.13
C ASP A 14 13.97 0.03 -24.36
N LYS A 15 14.97 -0.83 -24.11
CA LYS A 15 14.80 -2.28 -24.09
C LYS A 15 14.04 -2.65 -22.82
N SER A 16 12.71 -2.54 -22.91
CA SER A 16 11.78 -3.12 -21.96
C SER A 16 12.20 -4.57 -21.65
N CYS A 17 12.42 -4.84 -20.37
CA CYS A 17 12.89 -6.13 -19.92
C CYS A 17 11.81 -7.20 -20.19
N LYS A 18 12.22 -8.35 -20.73
CA LYS A 18 11.31 -9.48 -20.97
C LYS A 18 10.66 -9.95 -19.67
N GLU A 19 9.46 -10.52 -19.79
CA GLU A 19 8.78 -11.23 -18.70
C GLU A 19 9.74 -12.27 -18.08
N ASN A 20 9.91 -12.24 -16.74
CA ASN A 20 10.89 -13.01 -15.95
C ASN A 20 12.37 -12.55 -16.01
N CYS A 21 12.63 -11.28 -16.31
CA CYS A 21 13.97 -10.75 -16.19
C CYS A 21 14.42 -10.65 -14.71
N THR A 22 15.55 -11.27 -14.37
CA THR A 22 16.16 -11.24 -13.02
C THR A 22 17.07 -10.04 -12.78
N CYS A 23 16.93 -8.97 -13.58
CA CYS A 23 17.75 -7.78 -13.45
C CYS A 23 17.44 -7.04 -12.13
N SER A 24 18.45 -6.39 -11.53
CA SER A 24 18.27 -5.64 -10.28
C SER A 24 17.23 -4.51 -10.40
N SER A 25 17.01 -3.98 -11.60
CA SER A 25 15.95 -3.00 -11.93
C SER A 25 14.58 -3.62 -12.23
N CYS A 26 14.48 -4.95 -12.32
CA CYS A 26 13.26 -5.70 -12.63
C CYS A 26 12.57 -6.26 -11.37
N SER A 27 13.16 -6.03 -10.19
CA SER A 27 12.56 -6.47 -8.93
C SER A 27 11.31 -5.64 -8.63
N LEU A 28 10.19 -6.33 -8.43
CA LEU A 28 8.94 -5.72 -8.00
C LEU A 28 9.18 -4.90 -6.73
N ARG A 29 8.87 -3.60 -6.78
CA ARG A 29 8.98 -2.77 -5.58
C ARG A 29 8.05 -3.28 -4.49
N ALA A 30 8.46 -3.13 -3.23
CA ALA A 30 7.60 -3.43 -2.10
C ALA A 30 6.33 -2.55 -2.16
N PRO A 31 5.13 -3.11 -1.93
CA PRO A 31 3.92 -2.33 -1.90
C PRO A 31 3.89 -1.43 -0.66
N THR A 32 3.38 -0.23 -0.86
CA THR A 32 3.10 0.76 0.19
C THR A 32 1.63 0.72 0.58
N ILE A 33 1.28 1.36 1.70
CA ILE A 33 -0.12 1.54 2.08
C ILE A 33 -0.86 2.35 1.01
N SER A 34 -0.21 3.30 0.33
CA SER A 34 -0.81 4.00 -0.81
C SER A 34 -1.23 3.06 -1.94
N ASP A 35 -0.49 1.97 -2.18
CA ASP A 35 -0.85 0.99 -3.22
C ASP A 35 -2.05 0.15 -2.81
N LEU A 36 -2.07 -0.26 -1.54
CA LEU A 36 -3.20 -0.95 -0.92
C LEU A 36 -4.48 -0.10 -0.99
N LEU A 37 -4.38 1.21 -0.77
CA LEU A 37 -5.51 2.14 -0.82
C LEU A 37 -6.13 2.27 -2.22
N ASN A 38 -5.43 1.88 -3.28
CA ASN A 38 -5.97 1.82 -4.64
C ASN A 38 -6.78 0.54 -4.91
N ASP A 39 -6.88 -0.37 -3.93
CA ASP A 39 -7.66 -1.61 -4.02
C ASP A 39 -8.87 -1.53 -3.08
N GLN A 40 -10.02 -1.19 -3.66
CA GLN A 40 -11.24 -0.94 -2.89
C GLN A 40 -11.76 -2.21 -2.19
N ASP A 41 -11.70 -3.36 -2.85
CA ASP A 41 -12.16 -4.63 -2.27
C ASP A 41 -11.28 -5.05 -1.08
N LEU A 42 -9.96 -4.93 -1.23
CA LEU A 42 -9.03 -5.17 -0.13
C LEU A 42 -9.28 -4.20 1.03
N LEU A 43 -9.43 -2.91 0.71
CA LEU A 43 -9.67 -1.87 1.70
C LEU A 43 -10.96 -2.14 2.48
N ASP A 44 -12.04 -2.55 1.82
CA ASP A 44 -13.31 -2.85 2.47
C ASP A 44 -13.20 -4.07 3.41
N VAL A 45 -12.46 -5.11 3.02
CA VAL A 45 -12.17 -6.25 3.91
C VAL A 45 -11.38 -5.80 5.14
N ILE A 46 -10.38 -4.92 4.99
CA ILE A 46 -9.58 -4.41 6.10
C ILE A 46 -10.44 -3.55 7.03
N ARG A 47 -11.30 -2.68 6.48
CA ARG A 47 -12.23 -1.84 7.25
C ARG A 47 -13.19 -2.68 8.08
N ILE A 48 -13.81 -3.71 7.49
CA ILE A 48 -14.69 -4.64 8.22
C ILE A 48 -13.97 -5.29 9.40
N LYS A 49 -12.68 -5.59 9.26
CA LYS A 49 -11.88 -6.24 10.30
C LYS A 49 -11.35 -5.28 11.37
N LEU A 50 -11.07 -4.03 11.02
CA LEU A 50 -10.38 -3.10 11.90
C LEU A 50 -11.27 -2.00 12.47
N ASP A 51 -12.39 -1.64 11.84
CA ASP A 51 -13.32 -0.61 12.34
C ASP A 51 -14.05 -1.01 13.63
N PRO A 52 -14.53 -2.27 13.80
CA PRO A 52 -15.26 -2.65 15.02
C PRO A 52 -14.44 -2.44 16.30
N CYS A 53 -15.09 -1.88 17.33
CA CYS A 53 -14.53 -1.78 18.66
C CYS A 53 -15.01 -2.96 19.51
N HIS A 54 -14.11 -3.90 19.80
CA HIS A 54 -14.37 -5.00 20.73
C HIS A 54 -13.28 -5.04 21.80
N PRO A 55 -13.60 -5.11 23.11
CA PRO A 55 -12.62 -4.95 24.18
C PRO A 55 -11.40 -5.89 24.13
N THR A 56 -11.59 -7.11 23.60
CA THR A 56 -10.54 -8.14 23.51
C THR A 56 -9.81 -8.18 22.18
N VAL A 57 -10.32 -7.50 21.15
CA VAL A 57 -9.76 -7.56 19.79
C VAL A 57 -9.13 -6.21 19.47
N LYS A 58 -7.81 -6.22 19.21
CA LYS A 58 -7.06 -5.01 18.87
C LYS A 58 -7.49 -4.47 17.51
N ASN A 59 -7.79 -3.18 17.42
CA ASN A 59 -8.42 -2.58 16.24
C ASN A 59 -7.57 -1.41 15.68
N TRP A 60 -8.14 -0.63 14.76
CA TRP A 60 -7.49 0.53 14.16
C TRP A 60 -6.88 1.48 15.21
N ARG A 61 -7.54 1.67 16.36
CA ARG A 61 -7.11 2.59 17.42
C ARG A 61 -5.82 2.12 18.06
N ASN A 62 -5.68 0.82 18.30
CA ASN A 62 -4.43 0.24 18.82
C ASN A 62 -3.29 0.38 17.81
N PHE A 63 -3.60 0.24 16.53
CA PHE A 63 -2.63 0.37 15.45
C PHE A 63 -2.14 1.80 15.32
N ALA A 64 -3.07 2.76 15.24
CA ALA A 64 -2.79 4.19 15.19
C ALA A 64 -1.99 4.68 16.40
N SER A 65 -2.40 4.27 17.62
CA SER A 65 -1.67 4.61 18.84
C SER A 65 -0.24 4.06 18.83
N LYS A 66 -0.02 2.82 18.36
CA LYS A 66 1.32 2.22 18.26
C LYS A 66 2.21 2.97 17.27
N TRP A 67 1.63 3.55 16.23
CA TRP A 67 2.34 4.38 15.25
C TRP A 67 2.40 5.87 15.64
N GLY A 68 2.05 6.20 16.87
CA GLY A 68 2.29 7.52 17.45
C GLY A 68 1.17 8.53 17.24
N MET A 69 -0.03 8.10 16.81
CA MET A 69 -1.19 9.00 16.78
C MET A 69 -1.57 9.41 18.22
N PRO A 70 -1.63 10.72 18.52
CA PRO A 70 -1.90 11.21 19.85
C PRO A 70 -3.37 10.96 20.25
N TYR A 71 -3.63 10.96 21.57
CA TYR A 71 -4.91 10.52 22.11
C TYR A 71 -6.09 11.38 21.65
N ASP A 72 -5.90 12.69 21.60
CA ASP A 72 -6.89 13.65 21.08
C ASP A 72 -7.24 13.39 19.61
N GLU A 73 -6.25 13.08 18.77
CA GLU A 73 -6.50 12.67 17.39
C GLU A 73 -7.25 11.33 17.28
N LEU A 74 -6.95 10.36 18.16
CA LEU A 74 -7.71 9.11 18.22
C LEU A 74 -9.17 9.37 18.56
N CYS A 75 -9.45 10.19 19.58
CA CYS A 75 -10.81 10.57 19.95
C CYS A 75 -11.52 11.36 18.85
N PHE A 76 -10.78 12.22 18.14
CA PHE A 76 -11.33 12.94 17.00
C PHE A 76 -11.79 11.99 15.88
N LEU A 77 -10.99 10.96 15.54
CA LEU A 77 -11.38 9.98 14.53
C LEU A 77 -12.58 9.11 14.96
N GLU A 78 -12.71 8.79 16.25
CA GLU A 78 -13.87 8.04 16.79
C GLU A 78 -15.20 8.77 16.60
N GLN A 79 -15.18 10.10 16.55
CA GLN A 79 -16.39 10.93 16.44
C GLN A 79 -16.83 11.16 15.00
N ARG A 80 -16.02 10.76 14.01
CA ARG A 80 -16.30 11.03 12.60
C ARG A 80 -17.19 9.96 12.00
N PRO A 81 -18.04 10.31 11.01
CA PRO A 81 -18.85 9.33 10.28
C PRO A 81 -18.02 8.51 9.29
N GLN A 82 -16.78 8.92 8.99
CA GLN A 82 -15.88 8.17 8.11
C GLN A 82 -15.23 6.99 8.85
N SER A 83 -14.85 5.97 8.10
CA SER A 83 -14.08 4.84 8.64
C SER A 83 -12.76 5.33 9.26
N PRO A 84 -12.53 5.13 10.56
CA PRO A 84 -11.28 5.53 11.19
C PRO A 84 -10.10 4.67 10.72
N THR A 85 -10.33 3.43 10.26
CA THR A 85 -9.30 2.62 9.59
C THR A 85 -8.79 3.29 8.32
N LEU A 86 -9.67 3.84 7.50
CA LEU A 86 -9.27 4.54 6.26
C LEU A 86 -8.38 5.74 6.57
N GLU A 87 -8.79 6.58 7.52
CA GLU A 87 -8.01 7.75 7.93
C GLU A 87 -6.65 7.37 8.53
N PHE A 88 -6.60 6.31 9.34
CA PHE A 88 -5.36 5.74 9.85
C PHE A 88 -4.40 5.31 8.74
N LEU A 89 -4.90 4.61 7.72
CA LEU A 89 -4.11 4.16 6.58
C LEU A 89 -3.64 5.34 5.72
N LEU A 90 -4.52 6.31 5.46
CA LEU A 90 -4.20 7.53 4.69
C LEU A 90 -3.05 8.32 5.34
N ARG A 91 -3.07 8.50 6.66
CA ARG A 91 -1.99 9.18 7.39
C ARG A 91 -0.66 8.44 7.38
N ASN A 92 -0.67 7.16 7.05
CA ASN A 92 0.50 6.29 6.99
C ASN A 92 0.77 5.78 5.57
N ASN A 93 0.24 6.44 4.53
CA ASN A 93 0.26 5.93 3.15
C ASN A 93 1.68 5.64 2.60
N GLN A 94 2.70 6.31 3.13
CA GLN A 94 4.10 6.14 2.74
C GLN A 94 4.76 4.89 3.36
N ARG A 95 4.16 4.29 4.40
CA ARG A 95 4.69 3.07 5.02
C ARG A 95 4.50 1.88 4.10
N THR A 96 5.36 0.87 4.24
CA THR A 96 5.22 -0.38 3.49
C THR A 96 4.10 -1.25 4.04
N VAL A 97 3.49 -2.10 3.21
CA VAL A 97 2.53 -3.11 3.68
C VAL A 97 3.20 -4.10 4.63
N SER A 98 4.51 -4.38 4.48
CA SER A 98 5.27 -5.20 5.41
C SER A 98 5.24 -4.65 6.85
N GLN A 99 5.42 -3.33 7.02
CA GLN A 99 5.31 -2.68 8.33
C GLN A 99 3.89 -2.78 8.92
N LEU A 100 2.86 -2.71 8.08
CA LEU A 100 1.48 -2.96 8.53
C LEU A 100 1.28 -4.41 8.98
N MET A 101 1.90 -5.38 8.29
CA MET A 101 1.88 -6.79 8.70
C MET A 101 2.65 -7.03 10.01
N GLU A 102 3.77 -6.34 10.25
CA GLU A 102 4.46 -6.37 11.54
C GLU A 102 3.57 -5.89 12.68
N LEU A 103 2.76 -4.86 12.43
CA LEU A 103 1.79 -4.37 13.39
C LEU A 103 0.68 -5.38 13.65
N CYS A 104 0.22 -6.08 12.61
CA CYS A 104 -0.72 -7.19 12.74
C CYS A 104 -0.14 -8.30 13.62
N ARG A 105 1.12 -8.70 13.40
CA ARG A 105 1.81 -9.71 14.23
C ARG A 105 1.93 -9.26 15.69
N HIS A 106 2.33 -8.01 15.92
CA HIS A 106 2.46 -7.44 17.27
C HIS A 106 1.17 -7.56 18.08
N TYR A 107 0.03 -7.34 17.43
CA TYR A 107 -1.29 -7.41 18.05
C TYR A 107 -2.02 -8.74 17.83
N HIS A 108 -1.33 -9.76 17.29
CA HIS A 108 -1.90 -11.07 16.99
C HIS A 108 -3.15 -11.02 16.09
N ARG A 109 -3.24 -10.00 15.21
CA ARG A 109 -4.29 -9.85 14.19
C ARG A 109 -3.98 -10.68 12.94
N VAL A 110 -3.92 -12.00 13.14
CA VAL A 110 -3.62 -12.99 12.09
C VAL A 110 -4.65 -12.94 10.96
N ASP A 111 -5.89 -12.57 11.27
CA ASP A 111 -6.98 -12.43 10.30
C ASP A 111 -6.76 -11.27 9.30
N VAL A 112 -6.13 -10.19 9.73
CA VAL A 112 -5.73 -9.07 8.86
C VAL A 112 -4.42 -9.38 8.15
N GLU A 113 -3.44 -9.95 8.86
CA GLU A 113 -2.15 -10.33 8.27
C GLU A 113 -2.34 -11.32 7.11
N LYS A 114 -3.22 -12.31 7.23
CA LYS A 114 -3.51 -13.26 6.15
C LYS A 114 -4.07 -12.59 4.90
N VAL A 115 -4.97 -11.62 5.08
CA VAL A 115 -5.54 -10.83 3.97
C VAL A 115 -4.44 -10.04 3.27
N LEU A 116 -3.59 -9.35 4.04
CA LEU A 116 -2.47 -8.57 3.50
C LEU A 116 -1.46 -9.46 2.76
N ARG A 117 -1.06 -10.58 3.38
CA ARG A 117 -0.11 -11.53 2.77
C ARG A 117 -0.62 -12.06 1.44
N ARG A 118 -1.87 -12.53 1.41
CA ARG A 118 -2.50 -13.02 0.18
C ARG A 118 -2.45 -11.96 -0.92
N TRP A 119 -2.81 -10.71 -0.61
CA TRP A 119 -2.77 -9.64 -1.59
C TRP A 119 -1.34 -9.34 -2.08
N VAL A 120 -0.35 -9.30 -1.19
CA VAL A 120 1.05 -9.08 -1.56
C VAL A 120 1.58 -10.19 -2.47
N ASP A 121 1.21 -11.45 -2.20
CA ASP A 121 1.73 -12.61 -2.93
C ASP A 121 0.99 -12.86 -4.25
N GLU A 122 -0.34 -12.65 -4.28
CA GLU A 122 -1.20 -13.03 -5.41
C GLU A 122 -1.61 -11.84 -6.30
N GLU A 123 -1.88 -10.66 -5.73
CA GLU A 123 -2.52 -9.55 -6.45
C GLU A 123 -1.57 -8.42 -6.78
N TRP A 124 -0.63 -8.09 -5.89
CA TRP A 124 0.35 -7.04 -6.11
C TRP A 124 1.25 -7.27 -7.34
N PRO A 125 1.79 -8.48 -7.60
CA PRO A 125 2.64 -8.72 -8.77
C PRO A 125 1.93 -8.44 -10.09
N LYS A 126 0.65 -8.81 -10.21
CA LYS A 126 -0.19 -8.57 -11.40
C LYS A 126 -0.36 -7.07 -11.65
N ARG A 127 -0.52 -6.28 -10.59
CA ARG A 127 -0.72 -4.82 -10.68
C ARG A 127 0.56 -4.08 -11.01
N ALA A 128 1.68 -4.50 -10.45
CA ALA A 128 2.97 -3.86 -10.65
C ALA A 128 3.61 -4.21 -12.01
N LEU A 129 3.23 -5.33 -12.63
CA LEU A 129 3.61 -5.70 -13.99
C LEU A 129 2.72 -5.07 -15.08
N GLY A 130 1.66 -4.34 -14.69
CA GLY A 130 0.79 -3.61 -15.63
C GLY A 130 -0.36 -4.42 -16.21
N ASP A 131 -0.65 -5.61 -15.67
CA ASP A 131 -1.70 -6.51 -16.20
C ASP A 131 -3.13 -6.09 -15.79
N TYR A 132 -3.29 -5.03 -15.01
CA TYR A 132 -4.60 -4.53 -14.60
C TYR A 132 -4.95 -3.23 -15.34
N PRO A 133 -6.03 -3.20 -16.15
CA PRO A 133 -6.51 -1.95 -16.70
C PRO A 133 -6.92 -1.02 -15.55
N ARG A 134 -6.33 0.19 -15.51
CA ARG A 134 -6.81 1.28 -14.66
C ARG A 134 -8.18 1.70 -15.20
N ASN A 135 -9.24 1.16 -14.63
CA ASN A 135 -10.57 1.71 -14.84
C ASN A 135 -10.60 3.07 -14.12
N PHE A 136 -10.63 4.15 -14.90
CA PHE A 136 -10.89 5.51 -14.46
C PHE A 136 -12.40 5.77 -14.43
#